data_AF-A0AAU3RFF5-F1
#
_entry.id   AF-A0AAU3RFF5-F1
#
_cell.length_a   1.000
_cell.length_b   1.000
_cell.length_c   1.000
_cell.angle_alpha   90.00
_cell.angle_beta   90.00
_cell.angle_gamma   90.00
#
_symmetry.space_group_name_H-M   'P 1'
#
loop_
_entity.id
_entity.type
_entity.pdbx_description
1 polymer ?
#
loop_
_entity_poly.entity_id
_entity_poly.type
_entity_poly.pdbx_seq_one_letter_code
_entity_poly.pdbx_strand_id
1 'polypeptide(L)'
;MTQEAQPQFVSVPVPSQYVTQVYAYLAELTGATITTPPVSPVPPVVPEVSSSAEPPDGDTLPVLEWTVEDFHRLAIEPLGSVQTVVRVLDFLAKQPDTRVSYTSIASHLDMEKKSLQGNLAAFTRAVRKHYKRRNWPMTWVEALTSEPGLKSEFFYTMNATVAERWLKARVQG
;
A
#
# COMPACT_ATOMS: atom_id res chain seq x y z
N MET A 1 53.55 24.56 -3.56
CA MET A 1 52.28 25.25 -3.23
C MET A 1 51.20 24.18 -3.24
N THR A 2 50.81 23.69 -2.07
CA THR A 2 49.85 22.59 -1.92
C THR A 2 48.47 23.21 -1.79
N GLN A 3 47.62 22.98 -2.79
CA GLN A 3 46.27 23.51 -2.84
C GLN A 3 45.40 22.64 -1.92
N GLU A 4 45.01 23.16 -0.75
CA GLU A 4 44.10 22.48 0.17
C GLU A 4 42.73 22.29 -0.50
N ALA A 5 42.36 21.04 -0.74
CA ALA A 5 41.06 20.67 -1.27
C ALA A 5 39.98 20.99 -0.24
N GLN A 6 39.19 22.04 -0.47
CA GLN A 6 38.04 22.35 0.37
C GLN A 6 37.05 21.17 0.31
N PRO A 7 36.47 20.75 1.46
CA PRO A 7 35.51 19.66 1.48
C PRO A 7 34.25 20.06 0.70
N GLN A 8 33.97 19.31 -0.36
CA GLN A 8 32.86 19.55 -1.28
C GLN A 8 31.48 19.30 -0.64
N PHE A 9 31.42 18.60 0.50
CA PHE A 9 30.19 18.30 1.23
C PHE A 9 30.39 18.45 2.73
N VAL A 10 29.39 19.03 3.40
CA VAL A 10 29.34 19.19 4.85
C VAL A 10 28.10 18.45 5.37
N SER A 11 28.30 17.56 6.36
CA SER A 11 27.21 16.81 6.98
C SER A 11 26.50 17.68 8.02
N VAL A 12 25.21 17.97 7.79
CA VAL A 12 24.39 18.78 8.69
C VAL A 12 23.19 17.94 9.14
N PRO A 13 23.03 17.69 10.45
CA PRO A 13 21.87 16.95 10.96
C PRO A 13 20.63 17.84 10.92
N VAL A 14 19.57 17.33 10.29
CA VAL A 14 18.28 18.02 10.16
C VAL A 14 17.18 17.12 10.74
N PRO A 15 16.24 17.66 11.54
CA PRO A 15 15.06 16.91 11.97
C PRO A 15 14.28 16.38 10.78
N SER A 16 13.86 15.11 10.82
CA SER A 16 13.28 14.38 9.68
C SER A 16 12.09 15.09 9.04
N GLN A 17 11.26 15.75 9.84
CA GLN A 17 10.09 16.50 9.37
C GLN A 17 10.42 17.70 8.46
N TYR A 18 11.66 18.18 8.47
CA TYR A 18 12.10 19.34 7.70
C TYR A 18 12.97 19.00 6.49
N VAL A 19 13.27 17.71 6.27
CA VAL A 19 14.17 17.26 5.19
C VAL A 19 13.64 17.70 3.81
N THR A 20 12.34 17.54 3.54
CA THR A 20 11.74 17.97 2.27
C THR A 20 11.81 19.48 2.06
N GLN A 21 11.70 20.26 3.12
CA GLN A 21 11.75 21.72 3.07
C GLN A 21 13.18 22.21 2.81
N VAL A 22 14.18 21.54 3.38
CA VAL A 22 15.60 21.82 3.09
C VAL A 22 15.93 21.52 1.63
N TYR A 23 15.42 20.42 1.06
CA TYR A 23 15.62 20.13 -0.36
C TYR A 23 14.96 21.16 -1.27
N ALA A 24 13.73 21.57 -0.96
CA ALA A 24 13.03 22.61 -1.72
C ALA A 24 13.80 23.94 -1.69
N TYR A 25 14.28 24.34 -0.51
CA TYR A 25 15.03 25.58 -0.33
C TYR A 25 16.38 25.58 -1.07
N LEU A 26 17.10 24.47 -1.08
CA LEU A 26 18.34 24.33 -1.85
C LEU A 26 18.10 24.39 -3.37
N ALA A 27 16.98 23.85 -3.84
CA ALA A 27 16.59 23.92 -5.25
C ALA A 27 16.26 25.37 -5.68
N GLU A 28 15.57 26.14 -4.83
CA GLU A 28 15.31 27.56 -5.04
C GLU A 28 16.60 28.39 -5.12
N LEU A 29 17.53 28.18 -4.16
CA LEU A 29 18.80 28.92 -4.10
C LEU A 29 19.74 28.63 -5.27
N THR A 30 19.69 27.43 -5.83
CA THR A 30 20.53 27.03 -6.97
C THR A 30 19.94 27.45 -8.31
N GLY A 31 18.80 28.17 -8.31
CA GLY A 31 18.10 28.60 -9.53
C GLY A 31 17.54 27.43 -10.35
N ALA A 32 17.60 26.23 -9.80
CA ALA A 32 17.20 24.99 -10.43
C ALA A 32 15.70 24.80 -10.20
N THR A 33 14.89 25.52 -10.99
CA THR A 33 13.51 25.08 -11.23
C THR A 33 13.59 23.77 -12.01
N ILE A 34 13.52 22.63 -11.31
CA ILE A 34 13.54 21.31 -11.94
C ILE A 34 12.25 20.57 -11.56
N THR A 35 11.34 20.59 -12.54
CA THR A 35 10.61 19.42 -13.03
C THR A 35 11.44 18.15 -12.86
N THR A 36 11.13 17.34 -11.85
CA THR A 36 11.87 16.11 -11.52
C THR A 36 11.80 15.08 -12.67
N PRO A 37 12.94 14.45 -13.03
CA PRO A 37 12.94 12.99 -13.22
C PRO A 37 14.08 12.29 -12.44
N PRO A 38 13.98 10.96 -12.25
CA PRO A 38 14.72 10.19 -11.24
C PRO A 38 15.96 9.46 -11.80
N VAL A 39 16.81 8.90 -10.91
CA VAL A 39 17.42 7.53 -10.93
C VAL A 39 18.83 7.45 -10.26
N SER A 40 18.95 6.62 -9.18
CA SER A 40 20.03 5.70 -8.67
C SER A 40 21.55 6.06 -8.69
N PRO A 41 22.44 5.56 -7.77
CA PRO A 41 22.66 4.11 -7.50
C PRO A 41 23.19 3.61 -6.10
N VAL A 42 23.15 2.26 -5.96
CA VAL A 42 23.63 1.21 -5.01
C VAL A 42 25.10 1.35 -4.44
N PRO A 43 25.62 0.65 -3.36
CA PRO A 43 25.11 -0.02 -2.11
C PRO A 43 25.84 0.39 -0.77
N PRO A 44 25.36 0.00 0.44
CA PRO A 44 25.92 -1.18 1.13
C PRO A 44 24.87 -2.09 1.83
N VAL A 45 25.24 -3.35 2.00
CA VAL A 45 24.49 -4.48 2.60
C VAL A 45 24.18 -4.25 4.10
N VAL A 46 22.91 -4.34 4.55
CA VAL A 46 22.26 -5.19 5.62
C VAL A 46 20.81 -4.69 5.91
N PRO A 47 19.90 -5.46 6.57
CA PRO A 47 19.22 -6.69 6.20
C PRO A 47 17.82 -6.45 5.59
N GLU A 48 17.29 -7.51 4.97
CA GLU A 48 15.94 -7.64 4.37
C GLU A 48 14.81 -7.07 5.25
N VAL A 49 14.38 -5.84 4.94
CA VAL A 49 13.03 -5.38 5.25
C VAL A 49 12.36 -5.18 3.90
N SER A 50 11.38 -6.03 3.60
CA SER A 50 10.53 -5.93 2.41
C SER A 50 9.84 -4.57 2.36
N SER A 51 10.55 -3.56 1.88
CA SER A 51 10.00 -2.29 1.46
C SER A 51 9.35 -2.54 0.12
N SER A 52 8.02 -2.57 0.12
CA SER A 52 7.23 -2.52 -1.10
C SER A 52 7.66 -1.29 -1.89
N ALA A 53 8.45 -1.53 -2.93
CA ALA A 53 8.71 -0.57 -3.98
C ALA A 53 7.36 -0.20 -4.61
N GLU A 54 6.84 0.97 -4.23
CA GLU A 54 5.83 1.67 -5.01
C GLU A 54 6.42 2.00 -6.38
N PRO A 55 5.83 1.55 -7.50
CA PRO A 55 6.23 2.05 -8.80
C PRO A 55 5.80 3.53 -8.94
N PRO A 56 6.63 4.36 -9.58
CA PRO A 56 6.31 5.75 -9.85
C PRO A 56 5.35 5.77 -11.05
N ASP A 57 4.05 5.77 -10.78
CA ASP A 57 3.05 6.06 -11.80
C ASP A 57 1.88 6.78 -11.14
N GLY A 58 1.58 7.97 -11.66
CA GLY A 58 0.89 9.06 -10.96
C GLY A 58 -0.41 8.66 -10.27
N ASP A 59 -0.54 9.15 -9.04
CA ASP A 59 -1.68 9.05 -8.13
C ASP A 59 -2.91 9.85 -8.62
N THR A 60 -3.29 9.66 -9.90
CA THR A 60 -4.27 10.46 -10.64
C THR A 60 -5.62 9.74 -10.79
N LEU A 61 -5.71 8.48 -10.36
CA LEU A 61 -6.96 7.71 -10.48
C LEU A 61 -7.96 8.15 -9.39
N PRO A 62 -9.25 8.33 -9.74
CA PRO A 62 -10.25 8.77 -8.78
C PRO A 62 -10.49 7.75 -7.66
N VAL A 63 -10.94 8.27 -6.52
CA VAL A 63 -11.57 7.47 -5.46
C VAL A 63 -13.05 7.36 -5.81
N LEU A 64 -13.50 6.17 -6.17
CA LEU A 64 -14.89 5.91 -6.55
C LEU A 64 -15.55 5.00 -5.53
N GLU A 65 -16.81 5.28 -5.22
CA GLU A 65 -17.58 4.41 -4.36
C GLU A 65 -17.76 3.02 -5.00
N TRP A 66 -17.60 1.96 -4.21
CA TRP A 66 -17.84 0.60 -4.67
C TRP A 66 -19.34 0.32 -4.70
N THR A 67 -19.87 0.10 -5.91
CA THR A 67 -21.28 -0.27 -6.12
C THR A 67 -21.47 -1.79 -6.06
N VAL A 68 -22.73 -2.23 -6.06
CA VAL A 68 -23.07 -3.66 -6.07
C VAL A 68 -22.60 -4.32 -7.37
N GLU A 69 -22.68 -3.61 -8.50
CA GLU A 69 -22.25 -4.10 -9.81
C GLU A 69 -20.73 -4.30 -9.87
N ASP A 70 -19.96 -3.40 -9.26
CA ASP A 70 -18.50 -3.55 -9.15
C ASP A 70 -18.13 -4.80 -8.35
N PHE A 71 -18.84 -5.04 -7.25
CA PHE A 71 -18.65 -6.23 -6.43
C PHE A 71 -19.06 -7.52 -7.13
N HIS A 72 -20.13 -7.48 -7.93
CA HIS A 72 -20.53 -8.61 -8.73
C HIS A 72 -19.45 -8.96 -9.77
N ARG A 73 -18.91 -7.96 -10.48
CA ARG A 73 -17.77 -8.15 -11.39
C ARG A 73 -16.54 -8.70 -10.68
N LEU A 74 -16.27 -8.23 -9.46
CA LEU A 74 -15.16 -8.72 -8.64
C LEU A 74 -15.34 -10.20 -8.27
N ALA A 75 -16.55 -10.61 -7.91
CA ALA A 75 -16.86 -11.96 -7.47
C ALA A 75 -16.69 -13.01 -8.58
N ILE A 76 -17.03 -12.65 -9.83
CA ILE A 76 -16.95 -13.55 -10.99
C ILE A 76 -15.58 -13.54 -11.69
N GLU A 77 -14.65 -12.66 -11.29
CA GLU A 77 -13.34 -12.49 -11.95
C GLU A 77 -12.45 -13.73 -11.73
N PRO A 78 -11.99 -14.42 -12.79
CA PRO A 78 -11.27 -15.70 -12.66
C PRO A 78 -9.81 -15.56 -12.17
N LEU A 79 -9.29 -14.34 -12.01
CA LEU A 79 -7.91 -14.10 -11.56
C LEU A 79 -7.69 -14.61 -10.14
N GLY A 80 -6.72 -15.50 -9.94
CA GLY A 80 -6.42 -16.10 -8.63
C GLY A 80 -6.17 -15.08 -7.52
N SER A 81 -5.46 -13.99 -7.81
CA SER A 81 -5.23 -12.91 -6.84
C SER A 81 -6.52 -12.17 -6.45
N VAL A 82 -7.44 -12.02 -7.39
CA VAL A 82 -8.76 -11.43 -7.13
C VAL A 82 -9.59 -12.40 -6.30
N GLN A 83 -9.56 -13.70 -6.60
CA GLN A 83 -10.26 -14.72 -5.83
C GLN A 83 -9.75 -14.83 -4.38
N THR A 84 -8.44 -14.65 -4.14
CA THR A 84 -7.92 -14.51 -2.76
C THR A 84 -8.55 -13.31 -2.06
N VAL A 85 -8.63 -12.15 -2.72
CA VAL A 85 -9.24 -10.94 -2.13
C VAL A 85 -10.75 -11.09 -1.95
N VAL A 86 -11.45 -11.78 -2.84
CA VAL A 86 -12.86 -12.16 -2.67
C VAL A 86 -13.03 -12.95 -1.38
N ARG A 87 -12.16 -13.94 -1.09
CA ARG A 87 -12.19 -14.68 0.18
C ARG A 87 -11.87 -13.79 1.40
N VAL A 88 -10.97 -12.81 1.25
CA VAL A 88 -10.72 -11.81 2.31
C VAL A 88 -11.97 -10.99 2.57
N LEU A 89 -12.64 -10.51 1.52
CA LEU A 89 -13.88 -9.73 1.64
C LEU A 89 -15.01 -10.57 2.26
N ASP A 90 -15.15 -11.84 1.87
CA ASP A 90 -16.10 -12.77 2.49
C ASP A 90 -15.83 -12.94 4.00
N PHE A 91 -14.57 -12.93 4.42
CA PHE A 91 -14.21 -13.00 5.83
C PHE A 91 -14.52 -11.70 6.57
N LEU A 92 -14.14 -10.55 6.01
CA LEU A 92 -14.42 -9.23 6.60
C LEU A 92 -15.93 -8.93 6.63
N ALA A 93 -16.71 -9.44 5.68
CA ALA A 93 -18.15 -9.20 5.59
C ALA A 93 -18.95 -9.82 6.74
N LYS A 94 -18.42 -10.89 7.34
CA LYS A 94 -19.04 -11.54 8.50
C LYS A 94 -18.91 -10.71 9.78
N GLN A 95 -17.96 -9.76 9.81
CA GLN A 95 -17.67 -8.91 10.95
C GLN A 95 -17.39 -7.47 10.49
N PRO A 96 -18.43 -6.75 10.03
CA PRO A 96 -18.29 -5.37 9.59
C PRO A 96 -17.79 -4.48 10.72
N ASP A 97 -17.06 -3.41 10.36
CA ASP A 97 -16.46 -2.43 11.26
C ASP A 97 -15.48 -3.01 12.30
N THR A 98 -15.16 -4.30 12.17
CA THR A 98 -14.22 -4.99 13.05
C THR A 98 -12.84 -5.03 12.41
N ARG A 99 -11.83 -4.62 13.16
CA ARG A 99 -10.42 -4.68 12.74
C ARG A 99 -9.93 -6.11 12.82
N VAL A 100 -9.38 -6.60 11.71
CA VAL A 100 -8.88 -7.96 11.58
C VAL A 100 -7.41 -7.91 11.24
N SER A 101 -6.57 -8.58 12.04
CA SER A 101 -5.13 -8.56 11.80
C SER A 101 -4.77 -9.31 10.52
N TYR A 102 -3.68 -8.89 9.90
CA TYR A 102 -3.12 -9.53 8.72
C TYR A 102 -2.78 -11.01 8.97
N THR A 103 -2.26 -11.35 10.14
CA THR A 103 -2.00 -12.71 10.62
C THR A 103 -3.28 -13.52 10.67
N SER A 104 -4.34 -12.97 11.24
CA SER A 104 -5.63 -13.65 11.37
C SER A 104 -6.23 -13.95 9.99
N ILE A 105 -6.12 -13.02 9.04
CA ILE A 105 -6.57 -13.23 7.66
C ILE A 105 -5.74 -14.35 7.00
N ALA A 106 -4.41 -14.30 7.11
CA ALA A 106 -3.54 -15.32 6.53
C ALA A 106 -3.84 -16.72 7.11
N SER A 107 -4.01 -16.82 8.44
CA SER A 107 -4.37 -18.06 9.13
C SER A 107 -5.77 -18.55 8.75
N HIS A 108 -6.77 -17.67 8.66
CA HIS A 108 -8.13 -18.06 8.27
C HIS A 108 -8.21 -18.58 6.83
N LEU A 109 -7.36 -18.05 5.94
CA LEU A 109 -7.32 -18.50 4.55
C LEU A 109 -6.44 -19.74 4.31
N ASP A 110 -5.73 -20.21 5.35
CA ASP A 110 -4.70 -21.24 5.28
C ASP A 110 -3.61 -20.90 4.25
N MET A 111 -3.10 -19.67 4.33
CA MET A 111 -2.12 -19.13 3.39
C MET A 111 -0.91 -18.52 4.09
N GLU A 112 0.25 -18.65 3.46
CA GLU A 112 1.44 -17.96 3.93
C GLU A 112 1.30 -16.43 3.80
N LYS A 113 1.83 -15.71 4.81
CA LYS A 113 1.85 -14.23 4.82
C LYS A 113 2.48 -13.63 3.55
N LYS A 114 3.53 -14.23 2.99
CA LYS A 114 4.15 -13.75 1.74
C LYS A 114 3.23 -13.95 0.52
N SER A 115 2.50 -15.06 0.48
CA SER A 115 1.52 -15.33 -0.58
C SER A 115 0.35 -14.35 -0.53
N LEU A 116 -0.19 -14.08 0.68
CA LEU A 116 -1.23 -13.07 0.85
C LEU A 116 -0.75 -11.69 0.39
N GLN A 117 0.48 -11.29 0.73
CA GLN A 117 1.05 -9.99 0.32
C GLN A 117 1.15 -9.89 -1.20
N GLY A 118 1.63 -10.95 -1.86
CA GLY A 118 1.72 -11.02 -3.32
C GLY A 118 0.35 -10.90 -4.00
N ASN A 119 -0.66 -11.58 -3.46
CA ASN A 119 -2.04 -11.51 -3.97
C ASN A 119 -2.65 -10.12 -3.78
N LEU A 120 -2.46 -9.50 -2.62
CA LEU A 120 -2.88 -8.12 -2.34
C LEU A 120 -2.22 -7.12 -3.30
N ALA A 121 -0.92 -7.23 -3.54
CA ALA A 121 -0.22 -6.38 -4.51
C ALA A 121 -0.70 -6.61 -5.96
N ALA A 122 -0.95 -7.87 -6.34
CA ALA A 122 -1.53 -8.20 -7.64
C ALA A 122 -2.96 -7.67 -7.79
N PHE A 123 -3.75 -7.68 -6.71
CA PHE A 123 -5.07 -7.08 -6.68
C PHE A 123 -5.02 -5.57 -6.88
N THR A 124 -4.09 -4.83 -6.26
CA THR A 124 -3.89 -3.39 -6.55
C THR A 124 -3.76 -3.15 -8.05
N ARG A 125 -2.93 -3.95 -8.72
CA ARG A 125 -2.71 -3.84 -10.17
C ARG A 125 -3.98 -4.15 -10.95
N ALA A 126 -4.74 -5.17 -10.56
CA ALA A 126 -6.02 -5.50 -11.18
C ALA A 126 -7.05 -4.37 -11.01
N VAL A 127 -7.18 -3.79 -9.82
CA VAL A 127 -8.08 -2.66 -9.55
C VAL A 127 -7.71 -1.45 -10.40
N ARG A 128 -6.43 -1.06 -10.42
CA ARG A 128 -5.96 0.06 -11.24
C ARG A 128 -6.19 -0.20 -12.74
N LYS A 129 -5.96 -1.42 -13.21
CA LYS A 129 -6.09 -1.79 -14.63
C LYS A 129 -7.55 -1.86 -15.09
N HIS A 130 -8.40 -2.57 -14.35
CA HIS A 130 -9.76 -2.94 -14.77
C HIS A 130 -10.83 -1.96 -14.26
N TYR A 131 -10.67 -1.44 -13.04
CA TYR A 131 -11.65 -0.59 -12.37
C TYR A 131 -11.29 0.90 -12.41
N LYS A 132 -10.10 1.24 -12.94
CA LYS A 132 -9.59 2.60 -13.14
C LYS A 132 -9.74 3.49 -11.89
N ARG A 133 -9.59 2.89 -10.71
CA ARG A 133 -9.73 3.55 -9.41
C ARG A 133 -8.54 3.21 -8.52
N ARG A 134 -8.29 4.04 -7.51
CA ARG A 134 -7.20 3.80 -6.54
C ARG A 134 -7.67 3.19 -5.22
N ASN A 135 -8.95 3.31 -4.88
CA ASN A 135 -9.46 2.87 -3.59
C ASN A 135 -9.85 1.40 -3.59
N TRP A 136 -9.54 0.75 -2.48
CA TRP A 136 -9.91 -0.63 -2.22
C TRP A 136 -11.30 -0.72 -1.59
N PRO A 137 -11.95 -1.89 -1.71
CA PRO A 137 -13.22 -2.14 -1.02
C PRO A 137 -13.05 -2.34 0.49
N MET A 138 -11.81 -2.45 0.97
CA MET A 138 -11.47 -2.51 2.38
C MET A 138 -10.44 -1.43 2.71
N THR A 139 -10.41 -1.04 3.98
CA THR A 139 -9.41 -0.12 4.54
C THR A 139 -8.42 -0.89 5.38
N TRP A 140 -7.19 -0.39 5.49
CA TRP A 140 -6.20 -0.94 6.40
C TRP A 140 -5.53 0.17 7.19
N VAL A 141 -5.16 -0.16 8.42
CA VAL A 141 -4.37 0.71 9.29
C VAL A 141 -3.26 -0.11 9.92
N GLU A 142 -2.07 0.46 10.01
CA GLU A 142 -1.01 -0.12 10.83
C GLU A 142 -1.26 0.25 12.28
N ALA A 143 -1.28 -0.73 13.18
CA ALA A 143 -1.43 -0.51 14.60
C ALA A 143 -0.51 -1.46 15.39
N LEU A 144 -0.27 -1.14 16.66
CA LEU A 144 0.47 -2.04 17.56
C LEU A 144 -0.30 -3.36 17.69
N THR A 145 0.43 -4.46 17.66
CA THR A 145 -0.15 -5.81 17.80
C THR A 145 0.31 -6.43 19.12
N SER A 146 -0.53 -7.30 19.67
CA SER A 146 -0.20 -8.10 20.84
C SER A 146 0.48 -9.43 20.46
N GLU A 147 0.73 -9.66 19.17
CA GLU A 147 1.38 -10.89 18.71
C GLU A 147 2.86 -10.98 19.14
N PRO A 148 3.30 -12.14 19.65
CA PRO A 148 4.70 -12.35 20.02
C PRO A 148 5.62 -12.18 18.80
N GLY A 149 6.57 -11.25 18.89
CA GLY A 149 7.59 -11.03 17.86
C GLY A 149 7.25 -9.97 16.80
N LEU A 150 6.08 -9.32 16.88
CA LEU A 150 5.71 -8.20 16.01
C LEU A 150 5.50 -6.92 16.84
N LYS A 151 6.08 -5.80 16.38
CA LYS A 151 5.88 -4.48 17.01
C LYS A 151 4.57 -3.84 16.55
N SER A 152 4.28 -3.97 15.26
CA SER A 152 3.10 -3.45 14.61
C SER A 152 2.61 -4.43 13.55
N GLU A 153 1.34 -4.29 13.20
CA GLU A 153 0.68 -5.12 12.20
C GLU A 153 -0.38 -4.33 11.46
N PHE A 154 -0.66 -4.73 10.21
CA PHE A 154 -1.76 -4.20 9.44
C PHE A 154 -3.08 -4.84 9.87
N PHE A 155 -4.05 -4.00 10.21
CA PHE A 155 -5.42 -4.40 10.50
C PHE A 155 -6.31 -3.95 9.36
N TYR A 156 -7.01 -4.90 8.75
CA TYR A 156 -7.96 -4.67 7.67
C TYR A 156 -9.36 -4.56 8.26
N THR A 157 -10.14 -3.63 7.71
CA THR A 157 -11.52 -3.37 8.13
C THR A 157 -12.37 -3.10 6.90
N MET A 158 -13.58 -3.65 6.91
CA MET A 158 -14.60 -3.32 5.92
C MET A 158 -15.78 -2.62 6.60
N ASN A 159 -16.17 -1.47 6.07
CA ASN A 159 -17.29 -0.71 6.60
C ASN A 159 -18.61 -1.49 6.45
N ALA A 160 -19.55 -1.39 7.40
CA ALA A 160 -20.86 -2.04 7.30
C ALA A 160 -21.61 -1.78 5.98
N THR A 161 -21.58 -0.56 5.48
CA THR A 161 -22.23 -0.18 4.21
C THR A 161 -21.62 -0.95 3.03
N VAL A 162 -20.30 -1.10 3.03
CA VAL A 162 -19.57 -1.81 1.98
C VAL A 162 -19.80 -3.32 2.10
N ALA A 163 -19.81 -3.84 3.32
CA ALA A 163 -20.13 -5.23 3.61
C ALA A 163 -21.55 -5.60 3.14
N GLU A 164 -22.53 -4.73 3.36
CA GLU A 164 -23.91 -4.95 2.91
C GLU A 164 -24.00 -4.99 1.38
N ARG A 165 -23.28 -4.11 0.68
CA ARG A 165 -23.19 -4.13 -0.79
C ARG A 165 -22.49 -5.38 -1.31
N TRP A 166 -21.42 -5.80 -0.64
CA TRP A 166 -20.73 -7.05 -0.95
C TRP A 166 -21.67 -8.25 -0.83
N LEU A 167 -22.40 -8.36 0.29
CA LEU A 167 -23.36 -9.44 0.51
C LEU A 167 -24.49 -9.43 -0.52
N LYS A 168 -25.02 -8.25 -0.89
CA LYS A 168 -26.01 -8.13 -1.97
C LYS A 168 -25.46 -8.63 -3.31
N ALA A 169 -24.22 -8.29 -3.64
CA ALA A 169 -23.57 -8.76 -4.87
C ALA A 169 -23.37 -10.28 -4.90
N ARG A 170 -23.16 -10.90 -3.74
CA ARG A 170 -22.99 -12.35 -3.57
C ARG A 170 -24.29 -13.15 -3.65
N VAL A 171 -25.44 -12.53 -3.40
CA VAL A 171 -26.76 -13.18 -3.55
C VAL A 171 -27.27 -13.11 -5.00
N GLN A 172 -26.77 -12.14 -5.77
CA GLN A 172 -27.17 -11.92 -7.17
C GLN A 172 -26.32 -12.66 -8.21
N GLY A 173 -25.27 -13.38 -7.79
CA GLY A 173 -24.42 -14.22 -8.66
C GLY A 173 -24.46 -15.68 -8.24
#